data_AF-A0A2G6R254-F1
#
_entry.id   AF-A0A2G6R254-F1
#
_cell.length_a   1.000
_cell.length_b   1.000
_cell.length_c   1.000
_cell.angle_alpha   90.00
_cell.angle_beta   90.00
_cell.angle_gamma   90.00
#
_symmetry.space_group_name_H-M   'P 1'
#
loop_
_entity.id
_entity.type
_entity.pdbx_description
1 polymer ?
#
loop_
_entity_poly.entity_id
_entity_poly.type
_entity_poly.pdbx_seq_one_letter_code
_entity_poly.pdbx_strand_id
1 'polypeptide(L)'
;MNFRKFFLTVGFSGLSPKAPGTVGSFVSLVLGMALLQYLHPSTLFLLSLLITILAVKQIDIYEKEVGQHDGKEIVVDELAGMWIALSICGLNDSNFIILSILAFVFFR
;
A
#
# COMPACT_ATOMS: atom_id res chain seq x y z
N MET A 1 -0.08 -16.68 -11.81
CA MET A 1 0.10 -15.35 -12.43
C MET A 1 -0.88 -14.29 -11.92
N ASN A 2 -2.21 -14.52 -11.98
CA ASN A 2 -3.21 -13.49 -11.62
C ASN A 2 -3.15 -13.00 -10.16
N PHE A 3 -2.99 -13.88 -9.17
CA PHE A 3 -3.00 -13.47 -7.75
C PHE A 3 -1.77 -12.62 -7.37
N ARG A 4 -0.58 -12.99 -7.86
CA ARG A 4 0.65 -12.21 -7.63
C ARG A 4 0.54 -10.82 -8.26
N LYS A 5 0.07 -10.76 -9.50
CA LYS A 5 -0.16 -9.48 -10.18
C LYS A 5 -1.16 -8.63 -9.41
N PHE A 6 -2.28 -9.19 -8.97
CA PHE A 6 -3.26 -8.50 -8.13
C PHE A 6 -2.63 -7.94 -6.84
N PHE A 7 -1.80 -8.74 -6.16
CA PHE A 7 -1.13 -8.33 -4.93
C PHE A 7 -0.09 -7.21 -5.17
N LEU A 8 0.81 -7.39 -6.12
CA LEU A 8 1.88 -6.42 -6.42
C LEU A 8 1.36 -5.09 -6.98
N THR A 9 0.22 -5.13 -7.68
CA THR A 9 -0.43 -3.94 -8.23
C THR A 9 -1.48 -3.35 -7.29
N VAL A 10 -1.57 -3.83 -6.04
CA VAL A 10 -2.55 -3.38 -5.03
C VAL A 10 -3.96 -3.35 -5.61
N GLY A 11 -4.46 -4.52 -6.01
CA GLY A 11 -5.78 -4.68 -6.57
C GLY A 11 -5.94 -4.13 -8.01
N PHE A 12 -4.89 -4.21 -8.83
CA PHE A 12 -4.82 -3.65 -10.19
C PHE A 12 -4.76 -2.13 -10.26
N SER A 13 -4.65 -1.42 -9.13
CA SER A 13 -4.50 0.04 -9.09
C SER A 13 -3.21 0.52 -9.76
N GLY A 14 -2.13 -0.26 -9.63
CA GLY A 14 -0.86 -0.03 -10.34
C GLY A 14 -0.95 -0.14 -11.86
N LEU A 15 -2.04 -0.69 -12.42
CA LEU A 15 -2.27 -0.71 -13.87
C LEU A 15 -2.95 0.56 -14.38
N SER A 16 -3.17 1.56 -13.52
CA SER A 16 -3.74 2.84 -13.94
C SER A 16 -2.89 3.50 -15.03
N PRO A 17 -3.51 4.00 -16.13
CA PRO A 17 -2.79 4.64 -17.23
C PRO A 17 -2.14 5.97 -16.82
N LYS A 18 -2.58 6.57 -15.70
CA LYS A 18 -2.05 7.83 -15.17
C LYS A 18 -1.68 7.65 -13.70
N ALA A 19 -0.45 8.05 -13.36
CA ALA A 19 0.09 8.05 -12.01
C ALA A 19 -0.21 6.76 -11.22
N PRO A 20 0.28 5.59 -11.68
CA PRO A 20 -0.02 4.30 -11.06
C PRO A 20 0.32 4.26 -9.57
N GLY A 21 1.43 4.90 -9.17
CA GLY A 21 1.77 5.12 -7.77
C GLY A 21 0.62 5.81 -7.03
N THR A 22 0.27 7.04 -7.41
CA THR A 22 -0.78 7.83 -6.73
C THR A 22 -2.10 7.08 -6.58
N VAL A 23 -2.54 6.37 -7.63
CA VAL A 23 -3.75 5.55 -7.56
C VAL A 23 -3.55 4.38 -6.58
N GLY A 24 -2.38 3.75 -6.60
CA GLY A 24 -1.94 2.77 -5.61
C GLY A 24 -2.03 3.27 -4.17
N SER A 25 -1.43 4.42 -3.83
CA SER A 25 -1.57 4.95 -2.46
C SER A 25 -2.98 5.34 -2.09
N PHE A 26 -3.78 5.84 -3.05
CA PHE A 26 -5.15 6.21 -2.73
C PHE A 26 -5.97 4.96 -2.36
N VAL A 27 -5.79 3.87 -3.11
CA VAL A 27 -6.38 2.57 -2.75
C VAL A 27 -5.85 2.08 -1.41
N SER A 28 -4.54 2.19 -1.18
CA SER A 28 -3.91 1.81 0.08
C SER A 28 -4.40 2.62 1.28
N LEU A 29 -4.66 3.92 1.11
CA LEU A 29 -5.27 4.80 2.11
C LEU A 29 -6.66 4.28 2.47
N VAL A 30 -7.52 4.05 1.48
CA VAL A 30 -8.89 3.56 1.69
C VAL A 30 -8.88 2.21 2.42
N LEU A 31 -8.01 1.28 1.98
CA LEU A 31 -7.84 -0.01 2.63
C LEU A 31 -7.33 0.12 4.07
N GLY A 32 -6.33 0.96 4.31
CA GLY A 32 -5.76 1.20 5.63
C GLY A 32 -6.79 1.81 6.59
N MET A 33 -7.54 2.81 6.14
CA MET A 33 -8.62 3.42 6.92
C MET A 33 -9.72 2.41 7.26
N ALA A 34 -10.11 1.55 6.32
CA ALA A 34 -11.10 0.51 6.56
C ALA A 34 -10.61 -0.53 7.58
N LEU A 35 -9.34 -0.93 7.50
CA LEU A 35 -8.74 -1.86 8.46
C LEU A 35 -8.64 -1.26 9.86
N LEU A 36 -8.32 0.02 9.99
CA LEU A 36 -8.22 0.71 11.29
C LEU A 36 -9.54 0.85 12.04
N GLN A 37 -10.69 0.60 11.39
CA GLN A 37 -11.98 0.47 12.10
C GLN A 37 -12.04 -0.78 12.97
N TYR A 38 -11.21 -1.79 12.68
CA TYR A 38 -11.21 -3.09 13.34
C TYR A 38 -9.88 -3.45 14.00
N LEU A 39 -8.78 -2.82 13.56
CA LEU A 39 -7.42 -3.12 13.98
C LEU A 39 -6.80 -1.93 14.70
N HIS A 40 -5.96 -2.22 15.69
CA HIS A 40 -5.14 -1.19 16.33
C HIS A 40 -4.03 -0.70 15.37
N PRO A 41 -3.61 0.57 15.40
CA PRO A 41 -2.55 1.10 14.54
C PRO A 41 -1.25 0.27 14.57
N SER A 42 -0.86 -0.26 15.73
CA SER A 42 0.32 -1.14 15.84
C SER A 42 0.17 -2.46 15.05
N THR A 43 -1.04 -3.00 14.94
CA THR A 43 -1.31 -4.18 14.10
C THR A 43 -1.17 -3.83 12.63
N LEU A 44 -1.67 -2.66 12.21
CA LEU A 44 -1.49 -2.18 10.83
C LEU A 44 0.00 -1.99 10.50
N PHE A 45 0.77 -1.43 11.43
CA PHE A 45 2.24 -1.28 11.29
C PHE A 45 2.92 -2.64 11.08
N LEU A 46 2.66 -3.62 11.96
CA LEU A 46 3.24 -4.96 11.86
C LEU A 46 2.81 -5.66 10.57
N LEU A 47 1.56 -5.50 10.15
CA LEU A 47 1.05 -6.05 8.90
C LEU A 47 1.76 -5.45 7.69
N SER A 48 2.02 -4.13 7.72
CA SER A 48 2.79 -3.47 6.67
C SER A 48 4.20 -4.06 6.56
N LEU A 49 4.90 -4.26 7.68
CA LEU A 49 6.24 -4.87 7.66
C LEU A 49 6.20 -6.30 7.11
N LEU A 50 5.20 -7.08 7.52
CA LEU A 50 5.01 -8.43 7.01
C LEU A 50 4.78 -8.42 5.49
N ILE A 51 3.93 -7.51 4.99
CA ILE A 51 3.67 -7.35 3.56
C ILE A 51 4.96 -6.98 2.82
N THR A 52 5.76 -6.04 3.34
CA THR A 52 7.04 -5.67 2.73
C THR A 52 7.97 -6.87 2.58
N ILE A 53 8.13 -7.68 3.63
CA ILE A 53 8.99 -8.88 3.60
C ILE A 53 8.49 -9.89 2.55
N LEU A 54 7.19 -10.13 2.51
CA LEU A 54 6.58 -11.04 1.52
C LEU A 54 6.69 -10.49 0.10
N ALA A 55 6.52 -9.18 -0.07
CA ALA A 55 6.54 -8.49 -1.36
C ALA A 55 7.89 -8.62 -2.05
N VAL A 56 9.01 -8.43 -1.35
CA VAL A 56 10.38 -8.56 -1.91
C VAL A 56 10.52 -9.87 -2.70
N LYS A 57 10.15 -10.99 -2.07
CA LYS A 57 10.26 -12.31 -2.70
C LYS A 57 9.31 -12.49 -3.87
N GLN A 58 8.14 -11.84 -3.85
CA GLN A 58 7.17 -11.91 -4.95
C GLN A 58 7.57 -11.02 -6.13
N ILE A 59 8.18 -9.85 -5.88
CA ILE A 59 8.71 -8.95 -6.90
C ILE A 59 9.77 -9.68 -7.72
N ASP A 60 10.77 -10.29 -7.05
CA ASP A 60 11.84 -11.04 -7.72
C ASP A 60 11.31 -12.12 -8.67
N ILE A 61 10.23 -12.81 -8.30
CA ILE A 61 9.63 -13.86 -9.13
C ILE A 61 8.82 -13.23 -10.27
N TYR A 62 8.05 -12.16 -10.01
CA TYR A 62 7.25 -11.48 -11.02
C TYR A 62 8.11 -10.86 -12.12
N GLU A 63 9.21 -10.19 -11.76
CA GLU A 63 10.13 -9.59 -12.73
C GLU A 63 10.74 -10.65 -13.66
N LYS A 64 11.12 -11.80 -13.11
CA LYS A 64 11.63 -12.94 -13.89
C LYS A 64 10.57 -13.52 -14.84
N GLU A 65 9.31 -13.55 -14.44
CA GLU A 65 8.20 -14.05 -15.26
C GLU A 65 7.84 -13.10 -16.41
N VAL A 66 7.87 -11.79 -16.15
CA VAL A 66 7.50 -10.76 -17.14
C VAL A 66 8.70 -10.39 -18.03
N GLY A 67 9.94 -10.69 -17.59
CA GLY A 67 11.17 -10.31 -18.29
C GLY A 67 11.43 -8.81 -18.26
N GLN A 68 10.78 -8.09 -17.33
CA GLN A 68 10.91 -6.66 -17.14
C GLN A 68 11.23 -6.40 -15.67
N HIS A 69 12.33 -5.68 -15.44
CA HIS A 69 12.73 -5.19 -14.13
C HIS A 69 12.10 -3.83 -13.86
N ASP A 70 11.77 -3.55 -12.60
CA ASP A 70 11.16 -2.31 -12.12
C ASP A 70 9.91 -1.89 -12.91
N GLY A 71 8.94 -2.82 -12.98
CA GLY A 71 7.64 -2.53 -13.56
C GLY A 71 6.93 -1.41 -12.77
N LYS A 72 6.57 -0.30 -13.43
CA LYS A 72 5.85 0.83 -12.81
C LYS A 72 4.50 0.44 -12.22
N GLU A 73 3.97 -0.73 -12.59
CA GLU A 73 2.74 -1.27 -12.00
C GLU A 73 2.92 -1.88 -10.61
N ILE A 74 4.15 -2.16 -10.19
CA ILE A 74 4.45 -2.70 -8.87
C ILE A 74 4.35 -1.53 -7.88
N VAL A 75 3.25 -1.48 -7.14
CA VAL A 75 2.92 -0.39 -6.21
C VAL A 75 2.64 -0.90 -4.79
N VAL A 76 3.13 -2.10 -4.47
CA VAL A 76 2.98 -2.71 -3.14
C VAL A 76 3.79 -1.98 -2.06
N ASP A 77 4.86 -1.31 -2.46
CA ASP A 77 5.62 -0.35 -1.65
C ASP A 77 4.76 0.85 -1.25
N GLU A 78 3.89 1.34 -2.15
CA GLU A 78 2.93 2.41 -1.88
C GLU A 78 1.88 2.00 -0.85
N LEU A 79 1.51 0.71 -0.82
CA LEU A 79 0.67 0.14 0.22
C LEU A 79 1.37 0.08 1.56
N ALA A 80 2.57 -0.47 1.60
CA ALA A 80 3.33 -0.57 2.83
C ALA A 80 3.64 0.82 3.42
N GLY A 81 4.14 1.74 2.59
CA GLY A 81 4.47 3.10 3.02
C GLY A 81 3.26 3.86 3.57
N MET A 82 2.12 3.81 2.86
CA MET A 82 0.89 4.46 3.31
C MET A 82 0.37 3.88 4.63
N TRP A 83 0.46 2.56 4.81
CA TRP A 83 0.03 1.90 6.06
C TRP A 83 0.94 2.23 7.23
N ILE A 84 2.25 2.32 7.01
CA ILE A 84 3.19 2.83 8.01
C ILE A 84 2.82 4.26 8.38
N ALA A 85 2.60 5.15 7.41
CA ALA A 85 2.22 6.54 7.66
C ALA A 85 0.94 6.66 8.51
N LEU A 86 -0.11 5.90 8.18
CA LEU A 86 -1.35 5.86 8.97
C LEU A 86 -1.13 5.31 10.38
N SER A 87 -0.26 4.32 10.54
CA SER A 87 -0.04 3.69 11.84
C SER A 87 0.69 4.57 12.85
N ILE A 88 1.50 5.53 12.38
CA ILE A 88 2.34 6.39 13.25
C ILE A 88 1.81 7.82 13.39
N CYS A 89 0.80 8.23 12.63
CA CYS A 89 0.34 9.63 12.62
C CYS A 89 -0.54 10.03 13.83
N GLY A 90 -0.81 9.12 14.76
CA GLY A 90 -1.51 9.44 16.01
C GLY A 90 -3.03 9.58 15.87
N LEU A 91 -3.64 8.69 15.09
CA LEU A 91 -5.08 8.65 14.84
C LEU A 91 -5.89 8.41 16.12
N ASN A 92 -7.00 9.14 16.25
CA ASN A 92 -8.08 8.94 17.21
C ASN A 92 -9.41 9.31 16.57
N ASP A 93 -10.53 9.03 17.26
CA ASP A 93 -11.87 9.22 16.70
C ASP A 93 -12.16 10.65 16.24
N SER A 94 -11.58 11.66 16.92
CA SER A 94 -11.81 13.08 16.60
C SER A 94 -11.02 13.58 15.39
N ASN A 95 -9.86 12.99 15.12
CA ASN A 95 -8.92 13.47 14.09
C ASN A 95 -8.75 12.48 12.92
N PHE A 96 -9.45 11.34 12.95
CA PHE A 96 -9.26 10.21 12.05
C PHE A 96 -9.22 10.62 10.57
N ILE A 97 -10.24 11.35 10.11
CA ILE A 97 -10.36 11.75 8.70
C ILE A 97 -9.26 12.74 8.33
N ILE A 98 -9.06 13.78 9.15
CA ILE A 98 -8.11 14.87 8.86
C ILE A 98 -6.68 14.32 8.79
N LEU A 99 -6.27 13.52 9.77
CA LEU A 99 -4.93 12.94 9.80
C LEU A 99 -4.72 11.87 8.73
N SER A 100 -5.77 11.13 8.33
CA SER A 100 -5.66 10.19 7.20
C SER A 100 -5.41 10.93 5.88
N ILE A 101 -6.10 12.05 5.65
CA ILE A 101 -5.88 12.90 4.47
C ILE A 101 -4.48 13.53 4.51
N LEU A 102 -4.07 14.08 5.66
CA LEU A 102 -2.73 14.66 5.80
C LEU A 102 -1.63 13.60 5.62
N ALA A 103 -1.80 12.40 6.16
CA ALA A 103 -0.87 11.29 5.94
C ALA A 103 -0.73 10.99 4.44
N PHE A 104 -1.83 10.98 3.69
CA PHE A 104 -1.78 10.78 2.23
C PHE A 104 -1.05 11.93 1.51
N VAL A 105 -1.32 13.18 1.89
CA VAL A 105 -0.68 14.36 1.29
C VAL A 105 0.82 14.39 1.57
N PHE A 106 1.26 14.08 2.81
CA PHE A 106 2.69 14.08 3.15
C PHE A 106 3.44 12.85 2.63
N PHE A 107 2.74 11.74 2.40
CA PHE A 107 3.32 10.54 1.80
C PHE A 107 3.62 10.71 0.31
N ARG A 108 2.94 11.65 -0.36
CA ARG A 108 3.05 11.91 -1.82
C ARG A 108 3.88 13.12 -2.16
#